data_AF-A0A075H4J4-F1
#
_entry.id   AF-A0A075H4J4-F1
#
_cell.length_a   1.000
_cell.length_b   1.000
_cell.length_c   1.000
_cell.angle_alpha   90.00
_cell.angle_beta   90.00
_cell.angle_gamma   90.00
#
_symmetry.space_group_name_H-M   'P 1'
#
loop_
_entity.id
_entity.type
_entity.pdbx_description
1 polymer ?
#
loop_
_entity_poly.entity_id
_entity_poly.type
_entity_poly.pdbx_seq_one_letter_code
_entity_poly.pdbx_strand_id
1 'polypeptide(L)'
;MVMDEDGGLDRLPMTKADYINVIDHFYQKYGRNITLTAKAMGITVKMAKKYLIDRFSDKVKACIENKEFTVDAAMEAERVLDDDISAFDQIKKMVEKDFNDDDQLIATAKELTRLHRVPRRRRSKLCPNCSSKNIIYTMYGYPSEEFLKELDKFDGVVNGVKTELGGCVIDEYSKKWTCDDCGHMWGRP
;
A
#
# COMPACT_ATOMS: atom_id res chain seq x y z
N MET A 1 12.37 -30.63 -35.00
CA MET A 1 11.20 -30.81 -34.11
C MET A 1 11.21 -32.25 -33.66
N VAL A 2 11.59 -32.49 -32.41
CA VAL A 2 11.48 -33.82 -31.81
C VAL A 2 10.26 -33.76 -30.91
N MET A 3 9.29 -34.65 -31.15
CA MET A 3 8.09 -34.81 -30.34
C MET A 3 8.22 -36.15 -29.62
N ASP A 4 8.13 -36.15 -28.29
CA ASP A 4 8.12 -37.36 -27.48
C ASP A 4 6.72 -38.01 -27.49
N GLU A 5 6.68 -39.34 -27.32
CA GLU A 5 5.52 -40.21 -27.57
C GLU A 5 4.42 -40.16 -26.49
N ASP A 6 4.61 -39.43 -25.39
CA ASP A 6 3.69 -39.49 -24.25
C ASP A 6 2.59 -38.40 -24.24
N GLY A 7 2.60 -37.43 -25.15
CA GLY A 7 1.56 -36.39 -25.21
C GLY A 7 1.37 -35.58 -23.91
N GLY A 8 2.30 -35.72 -22.96
CA GLY A 8 2.34 -34.97 -21.72
C GLY A 8 2.97 -33.62 -21.98
N LEU A 9 2.21 -32.54 -21.73
CA LEU A 9 2.77 -31.21 -21.69
C LEU A 9 3.83 -31.20 -20.58
N ASP A 10 5.11 -31.28 -20.95
CA ASP A 10 6.22 -31.21 -20.02
C ASP A 10 6.05 -29.92 -19.22
N ARG A 11 5.62 -30.06 -17.97
CA ARG A 11 5.58 -28.96 -17.02
C ARG A 11 7.03 -28.69 -16.66
N LEU A 12 7.71 -27.93 -17.52
CA LEU A 12 9.05 -27.45 -17.25
C LEU A 12 9.04 -26.84 -15.85
N PRO A 13 10.02 -27.21 -14.99
CA PRO A 13 10.08 -26.68 -13.65
C PRO A 13 10.15 -25.16 -13.74
N MET A 14 9.15 -24.49 -13.19
CA MET A 14 9.01 -23.04 -13.21
C MET A 14 10.31 -22.40 -12.72
N THR A 15 10.89 -21.49 -13.50
CA THR A 15 12.19 -20.88 -13.17
C THR A 15 12.01 -19.85 -12.06
N LYS A 16 13.10 -19.48 -11.37
CA LYS A 16 13.06 -18.42 -10.35
C LYS A 16 12.47 -17.11 -10.90
N ALA A 17 12.73 -16.79 -12.17
CA ALA A 17 12.22 -15.61 -12.83
C ALA A 17 10.69 -15.66 -13.01
N ASP A 18 10.15 -16.82 -13.39
CA ASP A 18 8.71 -17.01 -13.54
C ASP A 18 7.97 -16.81 -12.21
N TYR A 19 8.51 -17.32 -11.10
CA TYR A 19 7.96 -17.08 -9.76
C TYR A 19 7.93 -15.59 -9.42
N ILE A 20 8.99 -14.84 -9.73
CA ILE A 20 9.07 -13.40 -9.48
C ILE A 20 7.97 -12.67 -10.27
N ASN A 21 7.81 -12.99 -11.55
CA ASN A 21 6.81 -12.37 -12.42
C ASN A 21 5.38 -12.65 -11.95
N VAL A 22 5.10 -13.89 -11.51
CA VAL A 22 3.78 -14.25 -10.95
C VAL A 22 3.52 -13.49 -9.66
N ILE A 23 4.50 -13.42 -8.75
CA ILE A 23 4.37 -12.68 -7.49
C ILE A 23 4.12 -11.19 -7.77
N ASP A 24 4.87 -10.59 -8.69
CA ASP A 24 4.71 -9.18 -9.07
C ASP A 24 3.31 -8.92 -9.66
N HIS A 25 2.83 -9.78 -10.56
CA HIS A 25 1.47 -9.66 -11.10
C HIS A 25 0.41 -9.62 -9.99
N PHE A 26 0.47 -10.56 -9.04
CA PHE A 26 -0.46 -10.56 -7.91
C PHE A 26 -0.23 -9.38 -6.96
N TYR A 27 1.01 -8.91 -6.82
CA TYR A 27 1.33 -7.75 -6.01
C TYR A 27 0.66 -6.49 -6.53
N GLN A 28 0.74 -6.26 -7.83
CA GLN A 28 0.07 -5.16 -8.51
C GLN A 28 -1.45 -5.32 -8.44
N LYS A 29 -1.96 -6.52 -8.73
CA LYS A 29 -3.41 -6.83 -8.71
C LYS A 29 -4.07 -6.54 -7.37
N TYR A 30 -3.37 -6.74 -6.25
CA TYR A 30 -3.88 -6.46 -4.89
C TYR A 30 -3.45 -5.08 -4.34
N GLY A 31 -3.06 -4.14 -5.20
CA GLY A 31 -2.75 -2.77 -4.78
C GLY A 31 -1.54 -2.67 -3.84
N ARG A 32 -0.49 -3.46 -4.12
CA ARG A 32 0.77 -3.51 -3.34
C ARG A 32 0.57 -3.95 -1.89
N ASN A 33 -0.38 -4.85 -1.67
CA ASN A 33 -0.58 -5.46 -0.36
C ASN A 33 0.03 -6.86 -0.33
N ILE A 34 1.25 -6.94 0.20
CA ILE A 34 2.01 -8.20 0.25
C ILE A 34 1.29 -9.32 1.01
N THR A 35 0.43 -8.96 1.97
CA THR A 35 -0.32 -9.92 2.78
C THR A 35 -1.41 -10.60 1.95
N LEU A 36 -2.11 -9.81 1.12
CA LEU A 36 -3.14 -10.33 0.21
C LEU A 36 -2.51 -11.15 -0.91
N THR A 37 -1.39 -10.69 -1.47
CA THR A 37 -0.61 -11.43 -2.46
C THR A 37 -0.16 -12.78 -1.93
N ALA A 38 0.47 -12.80 -0.75
CA ALA A 38 0.93 -14.03 -0.12
C ALA A 38 -0.23 -15.00 0.16
N LYS A 39 -1.35 -14.48 0.68
CA LYS A 39 -2.56 -15.27 0.94
C LYS A 39 -3.15 -15.86 -0.35
N ALA A 40 -3.22 -15.09 -1.42
CA ALA A 40 -3.75 -15.54 -2.72
C ALA A 40 -2.87 -16.61 -3.37
N MET A 41 -1.56 -16.54 -3.16
CA MET A 41 -0.60 -17.50 -3.70
C MET A 41 -0.34 -18.71 -2.79
N GLY A 42 -0.89 -18.71 -1.57
CA GLY A 42 -0.62 -19.77 -0.58
C GLY A 42 0.82 -19.80 -0.09
N ILE A 43 1.56 -18.68 -0.17
CA ILE A 43 2.94 -18.57 0.30
C ILE A 43 3.04 -17.70 1.55
N THR A 44 4.18 -17.78 2.24
CA THR A 44 4.43 -16.89 3.39
C THR A 44 4.77 -15.48 2.93
N VAL A 45 4.37 -14.47 3.72
CA VAL A 45 4.71 -13.06 3.47
C VAL A 45 6.23 -12.85 3.38
N LYS A 46 7.01 -13.58 4.18
CA LYS A 46 8.47 -13.52 4.16
C LYS A 46 9.04 -13.99 2.83
N MET A 47 8.49 -15.07 2.26
CA MET A 47 8.90 -15.56 0.94
C MET A 47 8.52 -14.56 -0.16
N ALA A 48 7.27 -14.09 -0.19
CA ALA A 48 6.83 -13.09 -1.16
C ALA A 48 7.75 -11.86 -1.17
N LYS A 49 8.11 -11.36 0.02
CA LYS A 49 9.02 -10.23 0.17
C LYS A 49 10.42 -10.51 -0.35
N LYS A 50 10.94 -11.72 -0.06
CA LYS A 50 12.26 -12.13 -0.54
C LYS A 50 12.30 -12.16 -2.06
N TYR A 51 11.29 -12.72 -2.72
CA TYR A 51 11.25 -12.79 -4.19
C TYR A 51 11.14 -11.40 -4.84
N LEU A 52 10.36 -10.49 -4.26
CA LEU A 52 10.28 -9.10 -4.75
C LEU A 52 11.62 -8.36 -4.61
N ILE A 53 12.38 -8.60 -3.54
CA ILE A 53 13.71 -8.00 -3.35
C ILE A 53 14.75 -8.65 -4.28
N ASP A 54 14.67 -9.96 -4.47
CA ASP A 54 15.60 -10.75 -5.29
C ASP A 54 15.61 -10.33 -6.77
N ARG A 55 14.56 -9.63 -7.24
CA ARG A 55 14.44 -9.08 -8.59
C ARG A 55 15.46 -7.98 -8.88
N PHE A 56 15.79 -7.17 -7.89
CA PHE A 56 16.63 -6.00 -8.10
C PHE A 56 18.11 -6.38 -8.22
N SER A 57 18.94 -5.45 -8.69
CA SER A 57 20.39 -5.60 -8.63
C SER A 57 20.90 -5.56 -7.18
N ASP A 58 22.09 -6.10 -6.94
CA ASP A 58 22.65 -6.17 -5.58
C ASP A 58 22.90 -4.80 -4.96
N LYS A 59 23.14 -3.76 -5.78
CA LYS A 59 23.22 -2.37 -5.34
C LYS A 59 21.90 -1.88 -4.75
N VAL A 60 20.80 -2.09 -5.47
CA VAL A 60 19.46 -1.69 -5.04
C VAL A 60 19.04 -2.49 -3.79
N LYS A 61 19.36 -3.78 -3.74
CA LYS A 61 19.14 -4.61 -2.54
C LYS A 61 19.85 -4.04 -1.32
N ALA A 62 21.12 -3.67 -1.45
CA ALA A 62 21.89 -3.08 -0.35
C ALA A 62 21.22 -1.80 0.16
N CYS A 63 20.70 -0.93 -0.72
CA CYS A 63 19.96 0.27 -0.32
C CYS A 63 18.65 -0.06 0.42
N ILE A 64 17.91 -1.10 -0.01
CA ILE A 64 16.69 -1.56 0.67
C ILE A 64 17.02 -2.14 2.05
N GLU A 65 18.09 -2.94 2.16
CA GLU A 65 18.56 -3.52 3.42
C GLU A 65 19.04 -2.45 4.41
N ASN A 66 19.73 -1.42 3.90
CA ASN A 66 20.13 -0.23 4.65
C ASN A 66 18.95 0.69 5.00
N LYS A 67 17.73 0.34 4.58
CA LYS A 67 16.49 1.11 4.79
C LYS A 67 16.55 2.54 4.23
N GLU A 68 17.33 2.75 3.17
CA GLU A 68 17.38 4.05 2.49
C GLU A 68 16.05 4.36 1.78
N PHE A 69 15.40 3.32 1.24
CA PHE A 69 14.05 3.36 0.68
C PHE A 69 13.35 2.00 0.84
N THR A 70 12.05 1.96 0.51
CA THR A 70 11.23 0.75 0.62
C THR A 70 11.16 0.00 -0.72
N VAL A 71 10.85 -1.30 -0.68
CA VAL A 71 10.61 -2.11 -1.90
C VAL A 71 9.51 -1.48 -2.76
N ASP A 72 8.48 -0.89 -2.15
CA ASP A 72 7.41 -0.18 -2.85
C ASP A 72 7.92 1.04 -3.63
N ALA A 73 8.88 1.77 -3.06
CA ALA A 73 9.49 2.93 -3.71
C ALA A 73 10.39 2.50 -4.87
N ALA A 74 11.09 1.37 -4.74
CA ALA A 74 11.91 0.80 -5.81
C ALA A 74 11.06 0.34 -7.00
N MET A 75 9.93 -0.34 -6.74
CA MET A 75 9.02 -0.76 -7.82
C MET A 75 8.29 0.42 -8.48
N GLU A 76 7.93 1.45 -7.72
CA GLU A 76 7.40 2.67 -8.35
C GLU A 76 8.47 3.36 -9.20
N ALA A 77 9.72 3.38 -8.75
CA ALA A 77 10.81 3.95 -9.53
C ALA A 77 11.02 3.21 -10.86
N GLU A 78 11.01 1.88 -10.87
CA GLU A 78 11.07 1.10 -12.14
C GLU A 78 9.94 1.52 -13.09
N ARG A 79 8.70 1.61 -12.59
CA ARG A 79 7.56 1.99 -13.41
C ARG A 79 7.70 3.41 -13.98
N VAL A 80 8.21 4.33 -13.18
CA VAL A 80 8.44 5.73 -13.60
C VAL A 80 9.56 5.82 -14.66
N LEU A 81 10.53 4.92 -14.61
CA LEU A 81 11.61 4.85 -15.60
C LEU A 81 11.16 4.16 -16.91
N ASP A 82 10.29 3.16 -16.81
CA ASP A 82 9.80 2.35 -17.96
C ASP A 82 8.64 3.04 -18.71
N ASP A 83 7.73 3.69 -17.99
CA ASP A 83 6.66 4.49 -18.58
C ASP A 83 7.20 5.89 -18.96
N ASP A 84 7.06 6.33 -20.22
CA ASP A 84 7.25 7.73 -20.67
C ASP A 84 6.20 8.71 -20.06
N ILE A 85 5.84 8.51 -18.79
CA ILE A 85 4.85 9.33 -18.09
C ILE A 85 5.47 10.70 -17.77
N SER A 86 4.92 11.71 -18.45
CA SER A 86 5.31 13.13 -18.35
C SER A 86 5.22 13.73 -16.94
N ALA A 87 4.57 13.06 -15.98
CA ALA A 87 4.44 13.54 -14.60
C ALA A 87 5.77 13.55 -13.81
N PHE A 88 6.78 12.81 -14.28
CA PHE A 88 8.10 12.76 -13.68
C PHE A 88 9.21 13.28 -14.59
N ASP A 89 8.83 13.99 -15.66
CA ASP A 89 9.74 14.59 -16.63
C ASP A 89 10.76 15.54 -15.98
N GLN A 90 10.42 16.16 -14.84
CA GLN A 90 11.35 16.95 -14.03
C GLN A 90 12.41 16.10 -13.30
N ILE A 91 12.06 14.90 -12.85
CA ILE A 91 13.02 13.97 -12.23
C ILE A 91 13.92 13.36 -13.31
N LYS A 92 13.34 12.94 -14.44
CA LYS A 92 14.09 12.41 -15.60
C LYS A 92 15.13 13.41 -16.08
N LYS A 93 14.75 14.69 -16.27
CA LYS A 93 15.67 15.79 -16.65
C LYS A 93 16.76 16.10 -15.62
N MET A 94 16.56 15.77 -14.33
CA MET A 94 17.58 15.95 -13.30
C MET A 94 18.60 14.79 -13.26
N VAL A 95 18.23 13.60 -13.76
CA VAL A 95 18.99 12.35 -13.60
C VAL A 95 19.68 11.92 -14.92
N GLU A 96 19.41 12.61 -16.03
CA GLU A 96 19.87 12.30 -17.40
C GLU A 96 21.38 12.50 -17.69
N LYS A 97 22.27 12.35 -16.70
CA LYS A 97 23.73 12.41 -16.87
C LYS A 97 24.37 11.05 -16.63
N ASP A 98 24.77 10.32 -17.66
CA ASP A 98 25.73 9.19 -17.63
C ASP A 98 25.70 8.24 -16.40
N PHE A 99 24.53 8.01 -15.80
CA PHE A 99 24.35 7.12 -14.66
C PHE A 99 23.90 5.75 -15.18
N ASN A 100 24.46 4.67 -14.60
CA ASN A 100 23.97 3.32 -14.88
C ASN A 100 22.49 3.21 -14.47
N ASP A 101 21.73 2.33 -15.13
CA ASP A 101 20.29 2.11 -14.86
C ASP A 101 19.98 1.94 -13.35
N ASP A 102 20.85 1.22 -12.63
CA ASP A 102 20.75 1.04 -11.19
C ASP A 102 20.87 2.35 -10.39
N ASP A 103 21.79 3.23 -10.80
CA ASP A 103 22.05 4.49 -10.10
C ASP A 103 20.87 5.47 -10.33
N GLN A 104 20.24 5.41 -11.52
CA GLN A 104 19.02 6.16 -11.83
C GLN A 104 17.81 5.66 -11.03
N LEU A 105 17.67 4.33 -10.87
CA LEU A 105 16.63 3.71 -10.05
C LEU A 105 16.80 4.08 -8.59
N ILE A 106 18.01 4.01 -8.04
CA ILE A 106 18.29 4.41 -6.65
C ILE A 106 17.99 5.89 -6.44
N ALA A 107 18.41 6.78 -7.35
CA ALA A 107 18.15 8.21 -7.26
C ALA A 107 16.63 8.50 -7.30
N THR A 108 15.92 7.88 -8.23
CA THR A 108 14.47 8.02 -8.38
C THR A 108 13.73 7.45 -7.17
N ALA A 109 14.12 6.29 -6.65
CA ALA A 109 13.51 5.67 -5.47
C ALA A 109 13.75 6.51 -4.20
N LYS A 110 14.95 7.08 -4.05
CA LYS A 110 15.26 8.03 -2.96
C LYS A 110 14.42 9.29 -3.08
N GLU A 111 14.28 9.85 -4.29
CA GLU A 111 13.50 11.05 -4.54
C GLU A 111 12.01 10.79 -4.35
N LEU A 112 11.48 9.67 -4.83
CA LEU A 112 10.11 9.21 -4.55
C LEU A 112 9.91 9.02 -3.05
N THR A 113 10.88 8.47 -2.31
CA THR A 113 10.81 8.38 -0.85
C THR A 113 10.81 9.77 -0.19
N ARG A 114 11.53 10.75 -0.76
CA ARG A 114 11.55 12.15 -0.31
C ARG A 114 10.26 12.90 -0.63
N LEU A 115 9.67 12.68 -1.80
CA LEU A 115 8.40 13.27 -2.22
C LEU A 115 7.23 12.61 -1.48
N HIS A 116 7.25 11.28 -1.35
CA HIS A 116 6.32 10.50 -0.53
C HIS A 116 6.66 10.50 0.97
N ARG A 117 7.56 11.38 1.43
CA ARG A 117 7.52 11.90 2.82
C ARG A 117 6.31 12.81 3.05
N VAL A 118 5.33 12.87 2.14
CA VAL A 118 3.95 13.06 2.61
C VAL A 118 3.71 11.93 3.61
N PRO A 119 3.59 12.19 4.91
CA PRO A 119 3.25 11.13 5.85
C PRO A 119 2.00 10.49 5.26
N ARG A 120 2.03 9.18 4.98
CA ARG A 120 0.78 8.42 4.97
C ARG A 120 0.15 8.84 6.28
N ARG A 121 -0.86 9.72 6.21
CA ARG A 121 -1.58 10.23 7.37
C ARG A 121 -2.32 9.02 7.94
N ARG A 122 -1.59 8.12 8.58
CA ARG A 122 -1.98 7.62 9.88
C ARG A 122 -1.95 8.87 10.74
N ARG A 123 -2.98 9.73 10.60
CA ARG A 123 -3.34 10.63 11.69
C ARG A 123 -3.47 9.63 12.82
N SER A 124 -2.53 9.69 13.76
CA SER A 124 -2.68 8.96 14.99
C SER A 124 -4.10 9.30 15.42
N LYS A 125 -4.97 8.27 15.46
CA LYS A 125 -6.35 8.39 15.94
C LYS A 125 -6.26 8.61 17.44
N LEU A 126 -5.60 9.69 17.83
CA LEU A 126 -5.43 10.12 19.20
C LEU A 126 -6.23 11.40 19.35
N CYS A 127 -6.96 11.50 20.44
CA CYS A 127 -7.65 12.72 20.78
C CYS A 127 -6.64 13.86 20.92
N PRO A 128 -6.82 15.00 20.25
CA PRO A 128 -5.90 16.13 20.37
C PRO A 128 -5.91 16.75 21.78
N ASN A 129 -6.94 16.49 22.58
CA ASN A 129 -7.07 17.02 23.93
C ASN A 129 -6.43 16.10 25.00
N CYS A 130 -6.71 14.79 24.96
CA CYS A 130 -6.25 13.85 26.01
C CYS A 130 -5.32 12.74 25.51
N SER A 131 -4.99 12.71 24.22
CA SER A 131 -4.19 11.66 23.57
C SER A 131 -4.78 10.24 23.70
N SER A 132 -6.06 10.09 24.03
CA SER A 132 -6.71 8.78 24.06
C SER A 132 -6.90 8.17 22.67
N LYS A 133 -6.90 6.84 22.61
CA LYS A 133 -7.22 6.01 21.43
C LYS A 133 -8.71 5.72 21.30
N ASN A 134 -9.51 6.01 22.33
CA ASN A 134 -10.95 5.77 22.36
C ASN A 134 -11.68 6.87 21.60
N ILE A 135 -11.82 6.68 20.29
CA ILE A 135 -12.42 7.66 19.39
C ILE A 135 -13.63 7.04 18.71
N ILE A 136 -14.72 7.80 18.76
CA ILE A 136 -15.97 7.54 18.08
C ILE A 136 -15.97 8.31 16.75
N TYR A 137 -16.30 7.61 15.67
CA TYR A 137 -16.52 8.18 14.36
C TYR A 137 -17.99 8.53 14.19
N THR A 138 -18.30 9.76 13.77
CA THR A 138 -19.69 10.16 13.50
C THR A 138 -19.95 10.04 11.99
N MET A 139 -20.86 9.14 11.60
CA MET A 139 -21.31 8.99 10.22
C MET A 139 -22.60 9.81 10.00
N TYR A 140 -22.59 10.61 8.94
CA TYR A 140 -23.75 11.40 8.52
C TYR A 140 -24.36 10.84 7.24
N GLY A 141 -25.65 11.12 7.05
CA GLY A 141 -26.43 10.64 5.91
C GLY A 141 -27.13 9.31 6.20
N TYR A 142 -27.70 8.72 5.15
CA TYR A 142 -28.39 7.44 5.25
C TYR A 142 -27.40 6.28 5.02
N PRO A 143 -27.07 5.49 6.05
CA PRO A 143 -26.17 4.35 5.91
C PRO A 143 -26.82 3.23 5.07
N SER A 144 -26.00 2.39 4.44
CA SER A 144 -26.50 1.19 3.76
C SER A 144 -27.05 0.19 4.78
N GLU A 145 -27.98 -0.68 4.34
CA GLU A 145 -28.53 -1.72 5.22
C GLU A 145 -27.45 -2.68 5.76
N GLU A 146 -26.41 -2.95 4.96
CA GLU A 146 -25.27 -3.76 5.39
C GLU A 146 -24.53 -3.10 6.55
N PHE A 147 -24.31 -1.78 6.46
CA PHE A 147 -23.65 -1.01 7.50
C PHE A 147 -24.48 -0.98 8.80
N LEU A 148 -25.80 -0.82 8.70
CA LEU A 148 -26.70 -0.88 9.86
C LEU A 148 -26.66 -2.25 10.54
N LYS A 149 -26.63 -3.33 9.76
CA LYS A 149 -26.50 -4.70 10.28
C LYS A 149 -25.16 -4.92 10.97
N GLU A 150 -24.06 -4.36 10.47
CA GLU A 150 -22.76 -4.42 11.15
C GLU A 150 -22.76 -3.62 12.44
N LEU A 151 -23.33 -2.42 12.42
CA LEU A 151 -23.38 -1.53 13.58
C LEU A 151 -24.15 -2.16 14.74
N ASP A 152 -25.27 -2.84 14.45
CA ASP A 152 -26.07 -3.58 15.45
C ASP A 152 -25.35 -4.85 15.96
N LYS A 153 -24.70 -5.60 15.06
CA LYS A 153 -23.99 -6.84 15.43
C LYS A 153 -22.73 -6.62 16.27
N PHE A 154 -22.05 -5.50 16.11
CA PHE A 154 -20.76 -5.21 16.73
C PHE A 154 -20.83 -4.10 17.79
N ASP A 155 -22.00 -3.86 18.38
CA ASP A 155 -22.20 -2.87 19.46
C ASP A 155 -21.63 -1.48 19.09
N GLY A 156 -21.95 -1.03 17.87
CA GLY A 156 -21.47 0.25 17.33
C GLY A 156 -20.07 0.21 16.71
N VAL A 157 -19.39 -0.94 16.60
CA VAL A 157 -18.02 -1.00 16.05
C VAL A 157 -18.02 -1.44 14.58
N VAL A 158 -17.67 -0.53 13.68
CA VAL A 158 -17.51 -0.83 12.24
C VAL A 158 -16.05 -0.67 11.85
N ASN A 159 -15.46 -1.68 11.21
CA ASN A 159 -14.04 -1.70 10.83
C ASN A 159 -13.06 -1.42 12.01
N GLY A 160 -13.42 -1.88 13.21
CA GLY A 160 -12.62 -1.71 14.42
C GLY A 160 -12.64 -0.28 15.00
N VAL A 161 -13.62 0.55 14.62
CA VAL A 161 -13.83 1.89 15.15
C VAL A 161 -15.26 2.01 15.66
N LYS A 162 -15.42 2.50 16.89
CA LYS A 162 -16.74 2.83 17.44
C LYS A 162 -17.35 3.93 16.60
N THR A 163 -18.59 3.75 16.15
CA THR A 163 -19.24 4.59 15.15
C THR A 163 -20.65 4.93 15.63
N GLU A 164 -21.02 6.20 15.51
CA GLU A 164 -22.33 6.73 15.85
C GLU A 164 -22.94 7.43 14.64
N LEU A 165 -24.27 7.58 14.61
CA LEU A 165 -24.99 8.26 13.54
C LEU A 165 -25.24 9.73 13.93
N GLY A 166 -24.72 10.66 13.12
CA GLY A 166 -24.80 12.11 13.35
C GLY A 166 -26.05 12.78 12.78
N GLY A 167 -26.92 12.02 12.11
CA GLY A 167 -28.11 12.53 11.42
C GLY A 167 -27.91 12.71 9.91
N CYS A 168 -28.93 13.25 9.23
CA CYS A 168 -28.94 13.34 7.75
C CYS A 168 -28.29 14.61 7.20
N VAL A 169 -28.12 15.66 8.01
CA VAL A 169 -27.67 16.98 7.57
C VAL A 169 -26.35 17.33 8.26
N ILE A 170 -25.40 17.84 7.47
CA ILE A 170 -24.11 18.34 7.95
C ILE A 170 -24.19 19.86 8.03
N ASP A 171 -23.86 20.42 9.19
CA ASP A 171 -23.76 21.85 9.46
C ASP A 171 -22.33 22.25 9.87
N GLU A 172 -22.10 23.53 10.16
CA GLU A 172 -20.80 24.05 10.58
C GLU A 172 -20.32 23.52 11.94
N TYR A 173 -21.25 23.00 12.75
CA TYR A 173 -21.01 22.42 14.06
C TYR A 173 -20.90 20.89 14.02
N SER A 174 -21.04 20.31 12.83
CA SER A 174 -20.97 18.88 12.61
C SER A 174 -19.53 18.42 12.71
N LYS A 175 -19.33 17.39 13.51
CA LYS A 175 -18.02 16.88 13.90
C LYS A 175 -17.85 15.48 13.34
N LYS A 176 -16.64 15.17 12.87
CA LYS A 176 -16.33 13.85 12.31
C LYS A 176 -15.88 12.85 13.39
N TRP A 177 -15.31 13.36 14.49
CA TRP A 177 -14.71 12.56 15.54
C TRP A 177 -15.08 13.10 16.92
N THR A 178 -15.33 12.17 17.83
CA THR A 178 -15.59 12.44 19.25
C THR A 178 -14.70 11.54 20.10
N CYS A 179 -14.07 12.07 21.15
CA CYS A 179 -13.33 11.26 22.12
C CYS A 179 -14.30 10.71 23.17
N ASP A 180 -14.29 9.40 23.40
CA ASP A 180 -15.14 8.76 24.42
C ASP A 180 -14.67 9.12 25.84
N ASP A 181 -13.35 9.30 26.02
CA ASP A 181 -12.78 9.53 27.37
C ASP A 181 -12.91 10.97 27.85
N CYS A 182 -12.83 11.97 26.96
CA CYS A 182 -12.85 13.38 27.34
C CYS A 182 -13.92 14.23 26.65
N GLY A 183 -14.76 13.62 25.80
CA GLY A 183 -15.85 14.30 25.09
C GLY A 183 -15.40 15.35 24.07
N HIS A 184 -14.10 15.52 23.83
CA HIS A 184 -13.61 16.48 22.85
C HIS A 184 -14.06 16.08 21.45
N MET A 185 -14.59 17.04 20.69
CA MET A 185 -15.12 16.84 19.35
C MET A 185 -14.24 17.60 18.34
N TRP A 186 -13.88 16.97 17.23
CA TRP A 186 -13.05 17.63 16.20
C TRP A 186 -13.22 17.03 14.80
N GLY A 187 -12.68 17.76 13.83
CA GLY A 187 -12.72 17.40 12.42
C GLY A 187 -14.05 17.73 11.76
N ARG A 188 -13.99 18.17 10.50
CA ARG A 188 -15.18 18.37 9.67
C ARG A 188 -15.48 17.08 8.88
N PRO A 189 -16.76 16.71 8.69
CA PRO A 189 -17.19 15.53 7.95
C PRO A 189 -16.55 15.40 6.57
#